data_AF-A0AAN8R302-F1
#
_entry.id   AF-A0AAN8R302-F1
#
_cell.length_a   1.000
_cell.length_b   1.000
_cell.length_c   1.000
_cell.angle_alpha   90.00
_cell.angle_beta   90.00
_cell.angle_gamma   90.00
#
_symmetry.space_group_name_H-M   'P 1'
#
loop_
_entity.id
_entity.type
_entity.pdbx_description
1 polymer ?
#
loop_
_entity_poly.entity_id
_entity_poly.type
_entity_poly.pdbx_seq_one_letter_code
_entity_poly.pdbx_strand_id
1 'polypeptide(L)'
;MAQARPGDLLLFSAGMQKCVRSLLGKLRLQCAELLECPGMAVRNPSAFHFLWVVDFPLFLPKEQDPGQLDSAHPPFTAPLPEDTHLLYSQPHSVSLGTYL
;
A
#
# COMPACT_ATOMS: atom_id res chain seq x y z
N MET A 1 -13.57 -0.21 12.21
CA MET A 1 -12.97 -0.84 13.41
C MET A 1 -12.97 -2.35 13.21
N ALA A 2 -11.95 -3.06 13.68
CA ALA A 2 -11.89 -4.52 13.59
C ALA A 2 -13.07 -5.13 14.36
N GLN A 3 -13.88 -5.96 13.70
CA GLN A 3 -15.03 -6.63 14.31
C GLN A 3 -14.56 -7.92 15.00
N ALA A 4 -13.84 -7.77 16.11
CA ALA A 4 -13.32 -8.89 16.90
C ALA A 4 -14.43 -9.60 17.68
N ARG A 5 -14.30 -10.91 17.83
CA ARG A 5 -15.22 -11.78 18.57
C ARG A 5 -14.49 -12.46 19.74
N PRO A 6 -15.20 -12.96 20.77
CA PRO A 6 -14.58 -13.75 21.83
C PRO A 6 -13.80 -14.94 21.25
N GLY A 7 -12.55 -15.10 21.67
CA GLY A 7 -11.62 -16.11 21.13
C GLY A 7 -10.66 -15.60 20.06
N ASP A 8 -10.88 -14.39 19.53
CA ASP A 8 -9.94 -13.77 18.58
C ASP A 8 -8.71 -13.18 19.29
N LEU A 9 -7.57 -13.22 18.60
CA LEU A 9 -6.35 -12.52 18.99
C LEU A 9 -6.18 -11.26 18.14
N LEU A 10 -6.03 -10.10 18.78
CA LEU A 10 -5.72 -8.84 18.12
C LEU A 10 -4.23 -8.51 18.29
N LEU A 11 -3.55 -8.31 17.17
CA LEU A 11 -2.13 -7.94 17.12
C LEU A 11 -1.99 -6.46 16.77
N PHE A 12 -1.23 -5.72 17.57
CA PHE A 12 -0.98 -4.30 17.39
C PHE A 12 0.51 -4.04 17.22
N SER A 13 0.84 -3.04 16.41
CA SER A 13 2.19 -2.51 16.27
C SER A 13 2.14 -0.99 16.22
N ALA A 14 3.09 -0.33 16.88
CA ALA A 14 3.17 1.12 16.97
C ALA A 14 4.59 1.58 16.58
N GLY A 15 4.67 2.71 15.89
CA GLY A 15 5.93 3.25 15.38
C GLY A 15 5.72 4.01 14.07
N MET A 16 6.81 4.20 13.31
CA MET A 16 6.76 4.89 12.02
C MET A 16 5.79 4.19 11.07
N GLN A 17 4.87 4.95 10.49
CA GLN A 17 3.77 4.43 9.65
C GLN A 17 4.27 3.49 8.54
N LYS A 18 5.36 3.84 7.84
CA LYS A 18 5.95 3.01 6.77
C LYS A 18 6.41 1.65 7.30
N CYS A 19 7.10 1.64 8.44
CA CYS A 19 7.60 0.41 9.07
C CYS A 19 6.46 -0.46 9.59
N VAL A 20 5.48 0.14 10.28
CA VAL A 20 4.32 -0.57 10.84
C VAL A 20 3.49 -1.22 9.74
N ARG A 21 3.18 -0.50 8.66
CA ARG A 21 2.41 -1.05 7.52
C ARG A 21 3.12 -2.23 6.86
N SER A 22 4.44 -2.12 6.64
CA SER A 22 5.26 -3.19 6.08
C SER A 22 5.30 -4.41 7.00
N LEU A 23 5.49 -4.20 8.30
CA LEU A 23 5.53 -5.25 9.31
C LEU A 23 4.19 -6.00 9.40
N LEU A 24 3.09 -5.28 9.61
CA LEU A 24 1.76 -5.89 9.74
C LEU A 24 1.30 -6.58 8.44
N GLY A 25 1.68 -6.02 7.28
CA GLY A 25 1.44 -6.65 5.98
C GLY A 25 2.11 -8.02 5.85
N LYS A 26 3.37 -8.14 6.28
CA LYS A 26 4.11 -9.42 6.32
C LYS A 26 3.54 -10.36 7.38
N LEU A 27 3.29 -9.85 8.58
CA LEU A 27 2.73 -10.64 9.69
C LEU A 27 1.39 -11.27 9.31
N ARG A 28 0.54 -10.55 8.58
CA ARG A 28 -0.74 -11.08 8.07
C ARG A 28 -0.54 -12.33 7.19
N LEU A 29 0.47 -12.34 6.33
CA LEU A 29 0.78 -13.50 5.47
C LEU A 29 1.31 -14.66 6.30
N GLN A 30 2.21 -14.40 7.25
CA GLN A 30 2.73 -15.41 8.17
C GLN A 30 1.65 -16.03 9.05
N CYS A 31 0.69 -15.22 9.55
CA CYS A 31 -0.46 -15.73 10.29
C CYS A 31 -1.32 -16.67 9.43
N ALA A 32 -1.53 -16.36 8.15
CA ALA A 32 -2.26 -17.25 7.25
C ALA A 32 -1.53 -18.60 7.10
N GLU A 33 -0.21 -18.58 6.90
CA GLU A 33 0.61 -19.81 6.83
C GLU A 33 0.56 -20.64 8.13
N LEU A 34 0.66 -19.98 9.28
CA LEU A 34 0.60 -20.63 10.60
C LEU A 34 -0.76 -21.30 10.87
N LEU A 35 -1.86 -20.67 10.43
CA LEU A 35 -3.21 -21.24 10.57
C LEU A 35 -3.46 -22.38 9.58
N GLU A 36 -2.92 -22.26 8.36
CA GLU A 36 -3.06 -23.30 7.33
C GLU A 36 -2.27 -24.58 7.65
N CYS A 37 -1.13 -24.48 8.36
CA CYS A 37 -0.31 -25.62 8.76
C CYS A 37 -1.08 -26.73 9.53
N PRO A 38 -1.88 -26.44 10.56
CA PRO A 38 -2.74 -27.43 11.23
C PRO A 38 -4.03 -27.77 10.47
N GLY A 39 -4.22 -27.30 9.22
CA GLY A 39 -5.36 -27.63 8.37
C GLY A 39 -6.53 -26.63 8.39
N MET A 40 -6.37 -25.45 8.98
CA MET A 40 -7.38 -24.38 8.89
C MET A 40 -7.25 -23.66 7.54
N ALA A 41 -8.16 -23.92 6.62
CA ALA A 41 -8.16 -23.27 5.30
C ALA A 41 -8.56 -21.79 5.41
N VAL A 42 -7.58 -20.88 5.34
CA VAL A 42 -7.81 -19.43 5.35
C VAL A 42 -7.80 -18.84 3.93
N ARG A 43 -6.91 -19.32 3.06
CA ARG A 43 -6.86 -18.94 1.64
C ARG A 43 -7.35 -20.08 0.76
N ASN A 44 -8.00 -19.73 -0.35
CA ASN A 44 -8.39 -20.68 -1.39
C ASN A 44 -7.48 -20.53 -2.63
N PRO A 45 -6.59 -21.50 -2.93
CA PRO A 45 -5.67 -21.44 -4.06
C PRO A 45 -6.35 -21.41 -5.43
N SER A 46 -7.59 -21.87 -5.53
CA SER A 46 -8.36 -21.89 -6.77
C SER A 46 -9.20 -20.61 -6.99
N ALA A 47 -9.25 -19.71 -6.01
CA ALA A 47 -10.04 -18.48 -6.08
C ALA A 47 -9.19 -17.28 -6.50
N PHE A 48 -9.66 -16.56 -7.51
CA PHE A 48 -9.03 -15.33 -7.99
C PHE A 48 -9.72 -14.10 -7.39
N HIS A 49 -8.94 -13.20 -6.82
CA HIS A 49 -9.40 -11.96 -6.20
C HIS A 49 -8.71 -10.78 -6.88
N PHE A 50 -9.29 -10.31 -7.99
CA PHE A 50 -8.74 -9.19 -8.74
C PHE A 50 -9.04 -7.86 -8.04
N LEU A 51 -8.07 -6.96 -8.04
CA LEU A 51 -8.22 -5.59 -7.55
C LEU A 51 -7.40 -4.64 -8.41
N TRP A 52 -7.83 -3.39 -8.45
CA TRP A 52 -7.07 -2.28 -9.01
C TRP A 52 -6.46 -1.48 -7.87
N VAL A 53 -5.17 -1.18 -7.96
CA VAL A 53 -4.54 -0.17 -7.13
C VAL A 53 -4.45 1.09 -7.98
N VAL A 54 -5.11 2.13 -7.51
CA VAL A 54 -5.29 3.42 -8.20
C VAL A 54 -4.64 4.53 -7.37
N ASP A 55 -4.54 5.73 -7.95
CA ASP A 55 -4.09 6.94 -7.24
C ASP A 55 -2.70 6.82 -6.60
N PHE A 56 -1.79 6.15 -7.31
CA PHE A 56 -0.38 6.15 -6.95
C PHE A 56 0.21 7.57 -7.10
N PRO A 57 1.18 7.96 -6.27
CA PRO A 57 1.83 9.25 -6.40
C PRO A 57 2.62 9.33 -7.70
N LEU A 58 2.60 10.49 -8.37
CA LEU A 58 3.39 10.74 -9.57
C LEU A 58 4.88 10.93 -9.24
N PHE A 59 5.16 11.51 -8.08
CA PHE A 59 6.51 11.78 -7.59
C PHE A 59 6.72 11.20 -6.18
N LEU A 60 7.94 10.76 -5.90
CA LEU A 60 8.36 10.33 -4.57
C LEU A 60 9.59 11.14 -4.12
N PRO A 61 9.77 11.39 -2.81
CA PRO A 61 11.01 11.98 -2.31
C PRO A 61 12.21 11.09 -2.64
N LYS A 62 13.35 11.69 -3.00
CA LYS A 62 14.59 10.93 -3.17
C LYS A 62 15.02 10.31 -1.85
N GLU A 63 15.52 9.08 -1.89
CA GLU A 63 15.97 8.39 -0.67
C GLU A 63 17.14 9.12 0.01
N GLN A 64 18.02 9.74 -0.77
CA GLN A 64 19.22 10.42 -0.27
C GLN A 64 18.99 11.90 0.06
N ASP A 65 17.96 12.52 -0.53
CA ASP A 65 17.61 13.93 -0.33
C ASP A 65 16.08 14.11 -0.38
N PRO A 66 15.40 14.03 0.78
CA PRO A 66 13.94 14.14 0.85
C PRO A 66 13.38 15.50 0.38
N GLY A 67 14.23 16.53 0.23
CA GLY A 67 13.85 17.82 -0.33
C GLY A 67 13.70 17.82 -1.85
N GLN A 68 14.21 16.78 -2.51
CA GLN A 68 14.09 16.58 -3.96
C GLN A 68 13.12 15.44 -4.27
N LEU A 69 12.56 15.49 -5.48
CA LEU A 69 11.63 14.49 -5.99
C LEU A 69 12.27 13.67 -7.11
N ASP A 70 11.90 12.40 -7.18
CA ASP A 70 12.09 11.50 -8.31
C ASP A 70 10.71 11.11 -8.88
N SER A 71 10.66 10.81 -10.18
CA SER A 71 9.47 10.21 -10.79
C SER A 71 9.23 8.82 -10.19
N ALA A 72 8.01 8.56 -9.71
CA ALA A 72 7.64 7.26 -9.15
C ALA A 72 7.44 6.17 -10.23
N HIS A 73 7.25 6.63 -11.47
CA HIS A 73 6.92 5.84 -12.67
C HIS A 73 7.72 6.39 -13.87
N PRO A 74 7.57 5.86 -15.10
CA PRO A 74 8.20 6.45 -16.27
C PRO A 74 7.94 7.98 -16.34
N PRO A 75 8.93 8.79 -16.70
CA PRO A 75 8.90 10.24 -16.51
C PRO A 75 7.86 10.97 -17.38
N PHE A 76 7.23 10.28 -18.33
CA PHE A 76 6.19 10.82 -19.20
C PHE A 76 4.77 10.32 -18.86
N THR A 77 4.59 9.68 -17.69
CA THR A 77 3.26 9.31 -17.19
C THR A 77 2.44 10.56 -16.92
N ALA A 78 1.22 10.61 -17.46
CA ALA A 78 0.34 11.75 -17.28
C ALA A 78 -0.15 11.85 -15.81
N PRO A 79 -0.26 13.07 -15.25
CA PRO A 79 -0.94 13.28 -13.98
C PRO A 79 -2.44 12.99 -14.12
N LEU A 80 -3.11 12.77 -12.99
CA LEU A 80 -4.55 12.81 -12.93
C LEU A 80 -5.03 14.23 -13.32
N PRO A 81 -6.01 14.39 -14.22
CA PRO A 81 -6.38 15.70 -14.75
C PRO A 81 -6.73 16.73 -13.66
N GLU A 82 -7.45 16.29 -12.62
CA GLU A 82 -7.82 17.13 -11.47
C GLU A 82 -6.62 17.64 -10.67
N ASP A 83 -5.52 16.87 -10.60
CA ASP A 83 -4.31 17.23 -9.85
C ASP A 83 -3.32 18.09 -10.66
N THR A 84 -3.58 18.34 -11.96
CA THR A 84 -2.64 19.05 -12.85
C THR A 84 -2.22 20.42 -12.29
N HIS A 85 -3.14 21.12 -11.62
CA HIS A 85 -2.88 22.42 -11.00
C HIS A 85 -1.90 22.37 -9.81
N LEU A 86 -1.67 21.19 -9.24
CA LEU A 86 -0.77 20.95 -8.11
C LEU A 86 0.68 20.71 -8.53
N LEU A 87 0.96 20.47 -9.82
CA LEU A 87 2.30 20.11 -10.32
C LEU A 87 3.40 21.07 -9.87
N TYR A 88 3.15 22.38 -9.88
CA TYR A 88 4.14 23.38 -9.52
C TYR A 88 4.02 23.87 -8.07
N SER A 89 2.87 23.69 -7.44
CA SER A 89 2.58 24.22 -6.10
C SER A 89 2.77 23.17 -5.01
N GLN A 90 2.32 21.95 -5.24
CA GLN A 90 2.33 20.81 -4.31
C GLN A 90 2.55 19.48 -5.05
N PRO A 91 3.72 19.29 -5.70
CA PRO A 91 3.98 18.12 -6.55
C PRO A 91 3.85 16.77 -5.84
N HIS A 92 4.01 16.71 -4.52
CA HIS A 92 3.85 15.48 -3.72
C HIS A 92 2.39 15.01 -3.60
N SER A 93 1.43 15.86 -3.93
CA SER A 93 -0.01 15.57 -3.88
C SER A 93 -0.57 15.23 -5.26
N VAL A 94 0.28 15.10 -6.28
CA VAL A 94 -0.15 14.75 -7.64
C VAL A 94 -0.23 13.25 -7.78
N SER A 95 -1.42 12.75 -8.07
CA SER A 95 -1.67 11.34 -8.39
C SER A 95 -1.43 11.10 -9.88
N LEU A 96 -1.06 9.87 -10.23
CA LEU A 96 -0.94 9.46 -11.63
C LEU A 96 -2.31 9.16 -12.25
N GLY A 97 -2.46 9.47 -13.53
CA GLY A 97 -3.73 9.33 -14.25
C GLY A 97 -3.91 8.01 -14.99
N THR A 98 -2.94 7.08 -14.89
CA THR A 98 -2.92 5.84 -15.69
C THR A 98 -2.75 4.60 -14.84
N TYR A 99 -3.69 3.69 -14.88
CA TYR A 99 -3.57 2.38 -14.27
C TYR A 99 -2.84 1.42 -15.22
N LEU A 100 -1.88 0.63 -14.70
CA LEU A 100 -1.21 -0.44 -15.44
C LEU A 100 -2.00 -1.75 -15.32
#